data_AF-C4JL20-F1
#
_entry.id   AF-C4JL20-F1
#
_cell.length_a   1.000
_cell.length_b   1.000
_cell.length_c   1.000
_cell.angle_alpha   90.00
_cell.angle_beta   90.00
_cell.angle_gamma   90.00
#
_symmetry.space_group_name_H-M   'P 1'
#
loop_
_entity.id
_entity.type
_entity.pdbx_description
1 polymer ?
#
loop_
_entity_poly.entity_id
_entity_poly.type
_entity_poly.pdbx_seq_one_letter_code
_entity_poly.pdbx_strand_id
1 'polypeptide(L)'
;MKLVLSTSNIVSGGPSVVRRISSAKSNVELLNSLRFNFVAAQQIEPSHANDDCLDTHSPPRKLWYSNYTTWTSQVDDTLYVPAIDFSTSGLTEDRSQYDITVKLFYLPGIPASRRCEHTYSAIDLVLKELHVDSIDLLIVSFPGISFDADDEEEEEEAANGDTESEFNNMVQTWRTLESLHERGMIAQLGLAEFDKDRLEKFLPHTKVRPSVDQINVKDCCVVPKDLILHNERLVMPRSEWGRYPGRHRRC
;
A
#
# COMPACT_ATOMS: atom_id res chain seq x y z
N MET A 1 12.47 14.17 -13.21
CA MET A 1 11.57 13.20 -13.84
C MET A 1 11.04 12.20 -12.81
N LYS A 2 9.73 12.24 -12.57
CA LYS A 2 8.97 11.33 -11.68
C LYS A 2 8.28 10.25 -12.52
N LEU A 3 8.24 9.03 -12.01
CA LEU A 3 7.53 7.91 -12.64
C LEU A 3 6.35 7.50 -11.77
N VAL A 4 5.17 7.35 -12.37
CA VAL A 4 3.99 6.75 -11.74
C VAL A 4 3.68 5.45 -12.45
N LEU A 5 3.85 4.34 -11.74
CA LEU A 5 3.57 3.00 -12.26
C LEU A 5 2.24 2.53 -11.70
N SER A 6 1.33 2.09 -12.58
CA SER A 6 0.03 1.53 -12.18
C SER A 6 -0.05 0.05 -12.50
N THR A 7 -0.54 -0.75 -11.56
CA THR A 7 -0.91 -2.15 -11.76
C THR A 7 -2.32 -2.32 -12.31
N SER A 8 -3.10 -1.24 -12.39
CA SER A 8 -4.56 -1.29 -12.54
C SER A 8 -5.23 -2.18 -11.46
N ASN A 9 -6.48 -2.57 -11.67
CA ASN A 9 -7.22 -3.44 -10.77
C ASN A 9 -6.71 -4.89 -10.87
N ILE A 10 -6.03 -5.34 -9.81
CA ILE A 10 -5.42 -6.68 -9.73
C ILE A 10 -6.49 -7.80 -9.70
N VAL A 11 -7.73 -7.51 -9.31
CA VAL A 11 -8.79 -8.52 -9.12
C VAL A 11 -9.50 -8.89 -10.45
N SER A 12 -9.42 -8.06 -11.48
CA SER A 12 -10.17 -8.25 -12.73
C SER A 12 -9.45 -9.12 -13.78
N GLY A 13 -8.20 -9.53 -13.53
CA GLY A 13 -7.35 -10.24 -14.50
C GLY A 13 -7.07 -11.71 -14.13
N GLY A 14 -8.06 -12.60 -14.24
CA GLY A 14 -7.87 -14.06 -14.14
C GLY A 14 -8.36 -14.71 -12.83
N PRO A 15 -8.55 -16.05 -12.80
CA PRO A 15 -9.32 -16.72 -11.75
C PRO A 15 -8.67 -16.53 -10.38
N SER A 16 -9.42 -15.91 -9.46
CA SER A 16 -9.08 -15.75 -8.05
C SER A 16 -8.77 -17.10 -7.42
N VAL A 17 -7.48 -17.45 -7.33
CA VAL A 17 -7.02 -18.55 -6.49
C VAL A 17 -6.48 -17.93 -5.22
N VAL A 18 -7.37 -17.80 -4.22
CA VAL A 18 -6.97 -17.55 -2.83
C VAL A 18 -6.08 -18.72 -2.39
N ARG A 19 -4.76 -18.52 -2.38
CA ARG A 19 -3.80 -19.47 -1.82
C ARG A 19 -2.75 -18.73 -1.00
N ARG A 20 -2.47 -19.28 0.20
CA ARG A 20 -1.60 -18.73 1.25
C ARG A 20 -0.41 -17.93 0.72
N ILE A 21 -0.37 -16.66 1.13
CA ILE A 21 0.60 -15.64 0.75
C ILE A 21 1.87 -15.87 1.57
N SER A 22 2.94 -16.34 0.92
CA SER A 22 4.30 -16.15 1.43
C SER A 22 4.90 -14.91 0.76
N SER A 23 5.80 -14.19 1.43
CA SER A 23 6.41 -12.93 0.94
C SER A 23 7.08 -13.06 -0.44
N ALA A 24 7.61 -14.25 -0.77
CA ALA A 24 8.16 -14.53 -2.09
C ALA A 24 7.12 -14.49 -3.23
N LYS A 25 5.83 -14.68 -2.92
CA LYS A 25 4.75 -14.70 -3.92
C LYS A 25 4.13 -13.32 -4.16
N SER A 26 4.09 -12.43 -3.17
CA SER A 26 3.54 -11.07 -3.35
C SER A 26 4.34 -10.24 -4.35
N ASN A 27 5.68 -10.40 -4.36
CA ASN A 27 6.53 -9.75 -5.35
C ASN A 27 6.27 -10.28 -6.77
N VAL A 28 5.99 -11.58 -6.90
CA VAL A 28 5.64 -12.20 -8.18
C VAL A 28 4.29 -11.69 -8.68
N GLU A 29 3.29 -11.59 -7.80
CA GLU A 29 1.97 -11.04 -8.14
C GLU A 29 2.08 -9.58 -8.59
N LEU A 30 2.77 -8.73 -7.84
CA LEU A 30 2.99 -7.32 -8.22
C LEU A 30 3.65 -7.19 -9.59
N LEU A 31 4.74 -7.94 -9.82
CA LEU A 31 5.45 -7.92 -11.09
C LEU A 31 4.58 -8.44 -12.24
N ASN A 32 3.77 -9.48 -12.00
CA ASN A 32 2.87 -10.02 -13.00
C ASN A 32 1.74 -9.04 -13.33
N SER A 33 1.15 -8.38 -12.34
CA SER A 33 0.13 -7.34 -12.55
C SER A 33 0.68 -6.15 -13.34
N LEU A 34 1.89 -5.66 -13.01
CA LEU A 34 2.54 -4.61 -13.80
C LEU A 34 2.77 -5.05 -15.25
N ARG A 35 3.33 -6.25 -15.46
CA ARG A 35 3.59 -6.78 -16.80
C ARG A 35 2.30 -6.89 -17.61
N PHE A 36 1.25 -7.47 -17.02
CA PHE A 36 -0.03 -7.63 -17.69
C PHE A 36 -0.62 -6.27 -18.07
N ASN A 37 -0.61 -5.30 -17.14
CA ASN A 37 -1.13 -3.97 -17.38
C ASN A 37 -0.36 -3.24 -18.50
N PHE A 38 0.96 -3.39 -18.55
CA PHE A 38 1.78 -2.79 -19.60
C PHE A 38 1.51 -3.42 -20.97
N VAL A 39 1.35 -4.75 -21.03
CA VAL A 39 1.01 -5.46 -22.29
C VAL A 39 -0.37 -5.04 -22.78
N ALA A 40 -1.37 -4.99 -21.88
CA ALA A 40 -2.72 -4.57 -22.22
C ALA A 40 -2.76 -3.12 -22.76
N ALA A 41 -2.02 -2.20 -22.14
CA ALA A 41 -1.95 -0.81 -22.56
C ALA A 41 -1.24 -0.61 -23.91
N GLN A 42 -0.30 -1.49 -24.27
CA GLN A 42 0.40 -1.44 -25.56
C GLN A 42 -0.47 -1.88 -26.75
N GLN A 43 -1.73 -2.29 -26.52
CA GLN A 43 -2.62 -2.85 -27.55
C GLN A 43 -1.98 -4.01 -28.34
N ILE A 44 -1.07 -4.76 -27.71
CA ILE A 44 -0.50 -5.96 -28.31
C ILE A 44 -1.54 -7.06 -28.18
N GLU A 45 -2.36 -7.23 -29.20
CA GLU A 45 -3.06 -8.51 -29.40
C GLU A 45 -2.01 -9.62 -29.41
N PRO A 46 -2.20 -10.76 -28.71
CA PRO A 46 -1.37 -11.94 -28.88
C PRO A 46 -1.65 -12.61 -30.24
N SER A 47 -1.64 -11.85 -31.33
CA SER A 47 -1.71 -12.38 -32.69
C SER A 47 -0.30 -12.82 -33.10
N HIS A 48 0.00 -14.10 -32.80
CA HIS A 48 0.87 -15.05 -33.52
C HIS A 48 1.41 -16.12 -32.54
N ALA A 49 0.51 -16.84 -31.89
CA ALA A 49 0.82 -18.13 -31.26
C ALA A 49 -0.03 -19.23 -31.94
N ASN A 50 0.12 -19.36 -33.26
CA ASN A 50 -0.13 -20.62 -33.97
C ASN A 50 1.24 -21.19 -34.35
N ASP A 51 2.11 -21.39 -33.36
CA ASP A 51 3.22 -22.31 -33.52
C ASP A 51 3.19 -23.25 -32.32
N ASP A 52 2.98 -24.52 -32.64
CA ASP A 52 2.90 -25.64 -31.74
C ASP A 52 4.24 -25.77 -31.00
N CYS A 53 4.35 -25.20 -29.80
CA CYS A 53 5.52 -25.46 -28.96
C CYS A 53 5.16 -25.54 -27.47
N LEU A 54 5.34 -26.77 -27.00
CA LEU A 54 5.37 -27.24 -25.63
C LEU A 54 6.52 -26.56 -24.87
N ASP A 55 6.30 -25.41 -24.20
CA ASP A 55 7.06 -25.01 -23.01
C ASP A 55 6.56 -23.70 -22.37
N THR A 56 5.94 -23.82 -21.20
CA THR A 56 5.25 -22.75 -20.45
C THR A 56 6.20 -21.79 -19.69
N HIS A 57 7.50 -21.76 -20.00
CA HIS A 57 8.51 -21.02 -19.21
C HIS A 57 9.45 -20.11 -20.01
N SER A 58 9.20 -19.87 -21.29
CA SER A 58 10.04 -18.96 -22.08
C SER A 58 9.63 -17.49 -21.90
N PRO A 59 10.56 -16.55 -21.63
CA PRO A 59 10.25 -15.13 -21.63
C PRO A 59 9.79 -14.71 -23.04
N PRO A 60 8.77 -13.85 -23.17
CA PRO A 60 8.26 -13.43 -24.48
C PRO A 60 9.40 -12.83 -25.33
N ARG A 61 9.49 -13.29 -26.59
CA ARG A 61 10.52 -12.84 -27.56
C ARG A 61 10.48 -11.31 -27.68
N LYS A 62 11.66 -10.69 -27.59
CA LYS A 62 11.92 -9.24 -27.73
C LYS A 62 11.07 -8.62 -28.85
N LEU A 63 9.93 -8.04 -28.49
CA LEU A 63 9.10 -7.26 -29.41
C LEU A 63 9.79 -5.91 -29.62
N TRP A 64 9.97 -5.54 -30.88
CA TRP A 64 10.51 -4.26 -31.33
C TRP A 64 9.84 -3.13 -30.55
N TYR A 65 10.63 -2.29 -29.86
CA TYR A 65 10.14 -1.24 -28.99
C TYR A 65 9.17 -0.33 -29.75
N SER A 66 7.87 -0.56 -29.55
CA SER A 66 6.85 0.43 -29.88
C SER A 66 7.24 1.74 -29.18
N ASN A 67 7.06 2.87 -29.85
CA ASN A 67 7.34 4.17 -29.24
C ASN A 67 6.52 4.27 -27.94
N TYR A 68 7.19 4.34 -26.78
CA TYR A 68 6.55 4.22 -25.47
C TYR A 68 5.52 5.33 -25.23
N THR A 69 5.63 6.45 -25.94
CA THR A 69 4.69 7.58 -25.88
C THR A 69 3.29 7.24 -26.40
N THR A 70 3.10 6.06 -27.02
CA THR A 70 1.78 5.63 -27.53
C THR A 70 0.85 5.09 -26.44
N TRP A 71 1.40 4.63 -25.32
CA TRP A 71 0.67 3.99 -24.21
C TRP A 71 1.03 4.56 -22.84
N THR A 72 1.84 5.63 -22.82
CA THR A 72 2.22 6.41 -21.63
C THR A 72 1.77 7.85 -21.83
N SER A 73 1.54 8.57 -20.73
CA SER A 73 1.23 10.00 -20.77
C SER A 73 2.20 10.77 -19.89
N GLN A 74 2.62 11.95 -20.35
CA GLN A 74 3.48 12.84 -19.58
C GLN A 74 2.72 14.11 -19.23
N VAL A 75 2.70 14.46 -17.95
CA VAL A 75 2.20 15.74 -17.44
C VAL A 75 3.32 16.37 -16.63
N ASP A 76 3.77 17.55 -17.07
CA ASP A 76 4.95 18.23 -16.53
C ASP A 76 6.19 17.30 -16.51
N ASP A 77 6.78 17.10 -15.33
CA ASP A 77 7.93 16.22 -15.08
C ASP A 77 7.52 14.79 -14.66
N THR A 78 6.23 14.44 -14.74
CA THR A 78 5.69 13.14 -14.35
C THR A 78 5.28 12.31 -15.56
N LEU A 79 5.84 11.10 -15.68
CA LEU A 79 5.46 10.11 -16.68
C LEU A 79 4.58 9.03 -16.03
N TYR A 80 3.38 8.84 -16.56
CA TYR A 80 2.42 7.82 -16.16
C TYR A 80 2.57 6.58 -17.05
N VAL A 81 2.76 5.43 -16.41
CA VAL A 81 3.00 4.15 -17.08
C VAL A 81 2.09 3.05 -16.48
N PRO A 82 1.05 2.60 -17.19
CA PRO A 82 0.51 3.16 -18.44
C PRO A 82 -0.06 4.58 -18.28
N ALA A 83 -0.45 5.20 -19.40
CA ALA A 83 -1.21 6.43 -19.38
C ALA A 83 -2.48 6.27 -18.53
N ILE A 84 -2.73 7.25 -17.65
CA ILE A 84 -3.94 7.30 -16.82
C ILE A 84 -4.88 8.35 -17.41
N ASP A 85 -6.11 7.94 -17.70
CA ASP A 85 -7.19 8.84 -18.09
C ASP A 85 -8.12 9.10 -16.90
N PHE A 86 -7.85 10.20 -16.21
CA PHE A 86 -8.69 10.64 -15.09
C PHE A 86 -10.10 11.08 -15.50
N SER A 87 -10.46 11.12 -16.79
CA SER A 87 -11.85 11.39 -17.17
C SER A 87 -12.73 10.15 -17.13
N THR A 88 -12.12 8.95 -17.16
CA THR A 88 -12.80 7.66 -17.20
C THR A 88 -12.51 6.79 -15.97
N SER A 89 -11.62 7.23 -15.07
CA SER A 89 -11.37 6.60 -13.78
C SER A 89 -12.49 6.86 -12.77
N GLY A 90 -12.35 6.29 -11.57
CA GLY A 90 -13.25 6.50 -10.44
C GLY A 90 -13.90 5.22 -9.91
N LEU A 91 -14.70 5.40 -8.86
CA LEU A 91 -15.53 4.33 -8.29
C LEU A 91 -16.65 3.94 -9.26
N THR A 92 -16.99 2.64 -9.26
CA THR A 92 -18.10 2.12 -10.08
C THR A 92 -19.47 2.42 -9.45
N GLU A 93 -19.55 2.37 -8.13
CA GLU A 93 -20.76 2.71 -7.36
C GLU A 93 -20.60 4.05 -6.62
N ASP A 94 -21.66 4.51 -5.95
CA ASP A 94 -21.62 5.71 -5.13
C ASP A 94 -20.59 5.59 -3.99
N ARG A 95 -19.89 6.69 -3.68
CA ARG A 95 -18.87 6.78 -2.62
C ARG A 95 -19.32 6.19 -1.27
N SER A 96 -20.60 6.32 -0.91
CA SER A 96 -21.14 5.83 0.35
C SER A 96 -21.22 4.30 0.47
N GLN A 97 -21.11 3.58 -0.65
CA GLN A 97 -21.08 2.12 -0.70
C GLN A 97 -19.69 1.55 -0.40
N TYR A 98 -18.65 2.39 -0.45
CA TYR A 98 -17.27 1.99 -0.21
C TYR A 98 -16.77 2.40 1.16
N ASP A 99 -15.91 1.53 1.69
CA ASP A 99 -14.99 1.84 2.78
C ASP A 99 -13.58 1.78 2.19
N ILE A 100 -13.01 2.95 1.90
CA ILE A 100 -11.76 3.11 1.17
C ILE A 100 -10.61 3.10 2.16
N THR A 101 -9.83 2.03 2.14
CA THR A 101 -8.59 1.96 2.89
C THR A 101 -7.38 1.98 1.96
N VAL A 102 -6.44 2.86 2.24
CA VAL A 102 -5.17 3.02 1.50
C VAL A 102 -4.02 2.59 2.40
N LYS A 103 -3.07 1.84 1.85
CA LYS A 103 -1.80 1.54 2.54
C LYS A 103 -0.64 2.20 1.80
N LEU A 104 0.07 3.09 2.50
CA LEU A 104 1.23 3.81 1.97
C LEU A 104 2.53 3.24 2.56
N PHE A 105 3.46 2.86 1.68
CA PHE A 105 4.76 2.32 2.06
C PHE A 105 5.85 3.37 1.86
N TYR A 106 6.56 3.72 2.92
CA TYR A 106 7.72 4.62 2.84
C TYR A 106 8.99 3.84 2.49
N LEU A 107 9.83 4.43 1.65
CA LEU A 107 11.08 3.82 1.20
C LEU A 107 12.24 4.19 2.13
N PRO A 108 13.22 3.28 2.35
CA PRO A 108 14.40 3.55 3.14
C PRO A 108 15.28 4.64 2.51
N GLY A 109 16.05 5.36 3.34
CA GLY A 109 17.02 6.36 2.89
C GLY A 109 16.43 7.67 2.33
N ILE A 110 15.12 7.86 2.42
CA ILE A 110 14.46 9.12 2.02
C ILE A 110 14.34 10.02 3.25
N PRO A 111 14.77 11.29 3.22
CA PRO A 111 14.61 12.21 4.35
C PRO A 111 13.14 12.58 4.58
N ALA A 112 12.77 12.96 5.82
CA ALA A 112 11.39 13.25 6.19
C ALA A 112 10.72 14.33 5.33
N SER A 113 11.44 15.40 4.94
CA SER A 113 10.89 16.44 4.07
C SER A 113 10.37 15.89 2.74
N ARG A 114 11.16 15.04 2.07
CA ARG A 114 10.76 14.36 0.84
C ARG A 114 9.67 13.32 1.07
N ARG A 115 9.70 12.60 2.20
CA ARG A 115 8.59 11.70 2.57
C ARG A 115 7.28 12.47 2.63
N CYS A 116 7.27 13.64 3.28
CA CYS A 116 6.08 14.48 3.40
C CYS A 116 5.56 14.95 2.03
N GLU A 117 6.44 15.41 1.14
CA GLU A 117 6.08 15.79 -0.24
C GLU A 117 5.48 14.61 -1.03
N HIS A 118 6.09 13.43 -0.88
CA HIS A 118 5.59 12.20 -1.50
C HIS A 118 4.24 11.79 -0.92
N THR A 119 4.01 11.97 0.39
CA THR A 119 2.71 11.70 1.03
C THR A 119 1.62 12.56 0.39
N TYR A 120 1.82 13.88 0.30
CA TYR A 120 0.84 14.76 -0.35
C TYR A 120 0.57 14.34 -1.79
N SER A 121 1.63 14.07 -2.56
CA SER A 121 1.52 13.64 -3.96
C SER A 121 0.78 12.31 -4.13
N ALA A 122 1.01 11.36 -3.22
CA ALA A 122 0.40 10.04 -3.28
C ALA A 122 -1.10 10.11 -2.93
N ILE A 123 -1.44 10.88 -1.88
CA ILE A 123 -2.84 11.05 -1.47
C ILE A 123 -3.63 11.81 -2.54
N ASP A 124 -3.08 12.90 -3.09
CA ASP A 124 -3.72 13.63 -4.20
C ASP A 124 -3.97 12.72 -5.41
N LEU A 125 -2.99 11.88 -5.78
CA LEU A 125 -3.14 10.92 -6.86
C LEU A 125 -4.26 9.91 -6.59
N VAL A 126 -4.37 9.38 -5.36
CA VAL A 126 -5.43 8.43 -5.01
C VAL A 126 -6.81 9.09 -5.06
N LEU A 127 -6.96 10.28 -4.48
CA LEU A 127 -8.23 11.01 -4.50
C LEU A 127 -8.66 11.34 -5.93
N LYS A 128 -7.71 11.73 -6.77
CA LYS A 128 -7.93 12.01 -8.19
C LYS A 128 -8.29 10.75 -8.97
N GLU A 129 -7.60 9.64 -8.75
CA GLU A 129 -7.89 8.37 -9.46
C GLU A 129 -9.28 7.83 -9.12
N LEU A 130 -9.66 7.91 -7.84
CA LEU A 130 -10.93 7.36 -7.35
C LEU A 130 -12.11 8.34 -7.49
N HIS A 131 -11.86 9.61 -7.81
CA HIS A 131 -12.86 10.68 -7.81
C HIS A 131 -13.58 10.82 -6.47
N VAL A 132 -12.81 10.90 -5.40
CA VAL A 132 -13.33 11.04 -4.03
C VAL A 132 -12.64 12.18 -3.31
N ASP A 133 -13.34 12.80 -2.38
CA ASP A 133 -12.78 13.90 -1.57
C ASP A 133 -12.01 13.39 -0.34
N SER A 134 -12.24 12.14 0.06
CA SER A 134 -11.65 11.58 1.29
C SER A 134 -11.45 10.06 1.26
N ILE A 135 -10.45 9.63 2.03
CA ILE A 135 -10.11 8.24 2.33
C ILE A 135 -10.62 7.91 3.74
N ASP A 136 -11.24 6.74 3.92
CA ASP A 136 -11.79 6.33 5.22
C ASP A 136 -10.67 5.94 6.19
N LEU A 137 -9.66 5.22 5.72
CA LEU A 137 -8.49 4.84 6.51
C LEU A 137 -7.19 4.89 5.70
N LEU A 138 -6.17 5.59 6.21
CA LEU A 138 -4.82 5.52 5.68
C LEU A 138 -3.92 4.79 6.67
N ILE A 139 -3.30 3.71 6.23
CA ILE A 139 -2.28 2.98 6.98
C ILE A 139 -0.91 3.24 6.39
N VAL A 140 0.05 3.58 7.25
CA VAL A 140 1.43 3.81 6.83
C VAL A 140 2.36 2.70 7.31
N SER A 141 3.27 2.30 6.43
CA SER A 141 4.33 1.34 6.70
C SER A 141 5.67 2.05 6.54
N PHE A 142 6.45 2.12 7.61
CA PHE A 142 7.77 2.72 7.62
C PHE A 142 8.84 1.67 7.30
N PRO A 143 9.96 2.07 6.67
CA PRO A 143 11.05 1.15 6.36
C PRO A 143 11.70 0.62 7.65
N GLY A 144 12.16 -0.64 7.62
CA GLY A 144 12.85 -1.25 8.77
C GLY A 144 11.93 -1.59 9.96
N ILE A 145 10.61 -1.58 9.75
CA ILE A 145 9.62 -2.00 10.74
C ILE A 145 8.95 -3.27 10.26
N SER A 146 9.14 -4.36 11.00
CA SER A 146 8.47 -5.64 10.80
C SER A 146 8.12 -6.22 12.15
N PHE A 147 6.98 -6.89 12.21
CA PHE A 147 6.50 -7.60 13.39
C PHE A 147 6.46 -9.09 13.08
N ASP A 148 7.18 -9.91 13.84
CA ASP A 148 6.96 -11.37 13.89
C ASP A 148 6.38 -11.71 15.26
N ALA A 149 5.24 -12.39 15.24
CA ALA A 149 4.51 -12.76 16.46
C ALA A 149 5.15 -13.95 17.20
N ASP A 150 6.03 -14.70 16.52
CA ASP A 150 6.65 -15.92 17.05
C ASP A 150 8.10 -15.71 17.50
N ASP A 151 8.70 -14.54 17.21
CA ASP A 151 10.03 -14.20 17.69
C ASP A 151 9.90 -13.67 19.14
N GLU A 152 10.06 -14.58 20.10
CA GLU A 152 10.22 -14.26 21.53
C GLU A 152 11.63 -13.69 21.84
N GLU A 153 12.53 -13.70 20.86
CA GLU A 153 13.85 -13.09 20.97
C GLU A 153 13.76 -11.64 20.49
N GLU A 154 13.84 -10.70 21.45
CA GLU A 154 14.13 -9.29 21.20
C GLU A 154 15.53 -9.17 20.59
N GLU A 155 15.73 -9.64 19.36
CA GLU A 155 16.92 -9.29 18.60
C GLU A 155 16.70 -7.90 18.03
N GLU A 156 17.37 -6.95 18.68
CA GLU A 156 17.77 -5.67 18.12
C GLU A 156 18.58 -5.91 16.83
N GLU A 157 17.95 -6.38 15.77
CA GLU A 157 18.45 -6.22 14.40
C GLU A 157 18.17 -4.77 13.99
N ALA A 158 18.77 -3.86 14.76
CA ALA A 158 18.99 -2.48 14.40
C ALA A 158 19.88 -2.51 13.15
N ALA A 159 19.24 -2.59 11.99
CA ALA A 159 19.87 -2.33 10.71
C ALA A 159 20.43 -0.89 10.75
N ASN A 160 21.72 -0.82 11.08
CA ASN A 160 22.62 0.32 11.16
C ASN A 160 22.16 1.57 10.39
N GLY A 161 21.82 2.63 11.13
CA GLY A 161 21.69 4.00 10.61
C GLY A 161 20.80 4.91 11.44
N ASP A 162 21.31 5.36 12.60
CA ASP A 162 20.78 6.50 13.39
C ASP A 162 19.31 6.38 13.84
N THR A 163 19.04 5.47 14.78
CA THR A 163 17.70 5.13 15.31
C THR A 163 16.91 6.35 15.77
N GLU A 164 17.57 7.35 16.36
CA GLU A 164 16.91 8.58 16.82
C GLU A 164 16.51 9.48 15.65
N SER A 165 17.38 9.61 14.64
CA SER A 165 17.08 10.37 13.42
C SER A 165 15.93 9.74 12.63
N GLU A 166 15.92 8.41 12.47
CA GLU A 166 14.81 7.72 11.80
C GLU A 166 13.50 7.80 12.59
N PHE A 167 13.56 7.71 13.92
CA PHE A 167 12.39 7.94 14.77
C PHE A 167 11.86 9.38 14.62
N ASN A 168 12.73 10.38 14.63
CA ASN A 168 12.35 11.79 14.41
C ASN A 168 11.77 11.98 13.01
N ASN A 169 12.34 11.33 11.99
CA ASN A 169 11.80 11.34 10.63
C ASN A 169 10.39 10.74 10.57
N MET A 170 10.15 9.66 11.32
CA MET A 170 8.84 9.02 11.44
C MET A 170 7.82 9.94 12.12
N VAL A 171 8.19 10.58 13.24
CA VAL A 171 7.33 11.56 13.93
C VAL A 171 7.01 12.75 13.02
N GLN A 172 8.00 13.31 12.33
CA GLN A 172 7.78 14.40 11.38
C GLN A 172 6.85 13.98 10.23
N THR A 173 7.04 12.78 9.70
CA THR A 173 6.16 12.23 8.66
C THR A 173 4.73 12.06 9.20
N TRP A 174 4.57 11.60 10.44
CA TRP A 174 3.27 11.48 11.09
C TRP A 174 2.55 12.83 11.21
N ARG A 175 3.25 13.91 11.58
CA ARG A 175 2.66 15.27 11.62
C ARG A 175 2.04 15.69 10.29
N THR A 176 2.63 15.28 9.17
CA THR A 176 2.05 15.52 7.84
C THR A 176 0.74 14.76 7.65
N LEU A 177 0.64 13.52 8.15
CA LEU A 177 -0.59 12.73 8.12
C LEU A 177 -1.68 13.34 9.01
N GLU A 178 -1.30 13.87 10.17
CA GLU A 178 -2.22 14.59 11.07
C GLU A 178 -2.83 15.81 10.39
N SER A 179 -2.02 16.58 9.65
CA SER A 179 -2.51 17.73 8.86
C SER A 179 -3.52 17.29 7.79
N LEU A 180 -3.29 16.17 7.11
CA LEU A 180 -4.24 15.62 6.12
C LEU A 180 -5.55 15.16 6.78
N HIS A 181 -5.48 14.60 7.98
CA HIS A 181 -6.65 14.25 8.78
C HIS A 181 -7.42 15.50 9.24
N GLU A 182 -6.73 16.52 9.76
CA GLU A 182 -7.34 17.80 10.17
C GLU A 182 -8.04 18.51 9.00
N ARG A 183 -7.53 18.35 7.78
CA ARG A 183 -8.14 18.85 6.54
C ARG A 183 -9.35 18.03 6.05
N GLY A 184 -9.67 16.91 6.70
CA GLY A 184 -10.77 16.02 6.32
C GLY A 184 -10.50 15.13 5.09
N MET A 185 -9.26 15.10 4.59
CA MET A 185 -8.89 14.26 3.45
C MET A 185 -8.75 12.79 3.85
N ILE A 186 -8.50 12.53 5.13
CA ILE A 186 -8.34 11.19 5.69
C ILE A 186 -9.13 11.12 6.99
N ALA A 187 -10.10 10.21 7.08
CA ALA A 187 -10.96 10.10 8.27
C ALA A 187 -10.25 9.39 9.43
N GLN A 188 -9.41 8.39 9.15
CA GLN A 188 -8.66 7.65 10.16
C GLN A 188 -7.22 7.38 9.73
N LEU A 189 -6.31 7.43 10.70
CA LEU A 189 -4.90 7.11 10.50
C LEU A 189 -4.55 5.78 11.16
N GLY A 190 -3.65 5.02 10.56
CA GLY A 190 -3.14 3.79 11.14
C GLY A 190 -1.67 3.54 10.86
N LEU A 191 -1.09 2.66 11.65
CA LEU A 191 0.27 2.17 11.56
C LEU A 191 0.27 0.73 11.02
N ALA A 192 1.45 0.23 10.68
CA ALA A 192 1.62 -1.16 10.33
C ALA A 192 2.89 -1.73 10.99
N GLU A 193 2.73 -2.93 11.55
CA GLU A 193 3.79 -3.77 12.10
C GLU A 193 4.52 -3.15 13.31
N PHE A 194 3.87 -2.30 14.12
CA PHE A 194 4.51 -1.79 15.33
C PHE A 194 4.38 -2.79 16.49
N ASP A 195 5.52 -3.10 17.10
CA ASP A 195 5.57 -3.80 18.37
C ASP A 195 5.13 -2.90 19.55
N LYS A 196 5.00 -3.51 20.73
CA LYS A 196 4.54 -2.82 21.95
C LYS A 196 5.45 -1.65 22.30
N ASP A 197 6.76 -1.87 22.36
CA ASP A 197 7.74 -0.89 22.82
C ASP A 197 7.81 0.32 21.88
N ARG A 198 7.68 0.06 20.58
CA ARG A 198 7.65 1.11 19.55
C ARG A 198 6.38 1.92 19.63
N LEU A 199 5.22 1.30 19.87
CA LEU A 199 3.98 2.02 20.13
C LEU A 199 4.12 2.90 21.40
N GLU A 200 4.63 2.35 22.49
CA GLU A 200 4.82 3.09 23.75
C GLU A 200 5.72 4.31 23.58
N LYS A 201 6.80 4.19 22.79
CA LYS A 201 7.69 5.31 22.44
C LYS A 201 7.04 6.30 21.48
N PHE A 202 6.26 5.84 20.51
CA PHE A 202 5.71 6.66 19.43
C PHE A 202 4.46 7.46 19.83
N LEU A 203 3.51 6.83 20.54
CA LEU A 203 2.21 7.44 20.87
C LEU A 203 2.29 8.79 21.61
N PRO A 204 3.23 9.03 22.55
CA PRO A 204 3.40 10.34 23.19
C PRO A 204 3.71 11.48 22.22
N HIS A 205 4.21 11.17 21.03
CA HIS A 205 4.56 12.15 20.00
C HIS A 205 3.42 12.39 18.99
N THR A 206 2.26 11.77 19.18
CA THR A 206 1.09 11.92 18.29
C THR A 206 0.05 12.86 18.90
N LYS A 207 -0.50 13.80 18.09
CA LYS A 207 -1.70 14.59 18.40
C LYS A 207 -2.96 13.82 17.98
N VAL A 208 -2.96 13.28 16.76
CA VAL A 208 -3.98 12.34 16.30
C VAL A 208 -3.42 10.95 16.51
N ARG A 209 -4.00 10.22 17.47
CA ARG A 209 -3.59 8.84 17.72
C ARG A 209 -3.96 7.97 16.50
N PRO A 210 -3.10 7.00 16.13
CA PRO A 210 -3.53 5.98 15.19
C PRO A 210 -4.80 5.31 15.74
N SER A 211 -5.74 5.02 14.86
CA SER A 211 -6.96 4.25 15.17
C SER A 211 -6.70 2.75 15.06
N VAL A 212 -5.68 2.37 14.30
CA VAL A 212 -5.33 0.98 14.03
C VAL A 212 -3.82 0.83 13.86
N ASP A 213 -3.29 -0.32 14.26
CA ASP A 213 -1.98 -0.83 13.90
C ASP A 213 -2.16 -2.21 13.25
N GLN A 214 -1.80 -2.29 11.98
CA GLN A 214 -1.97 -3.49 11.16
C GLN A 214 -0.75 -4.39 11.31
N ILE A 215 -0.94 -5.52 11.97
CA ILE A 215 0.11 -6.53 12.17
C ILE A 215 -0.09 -7.76 11.28
N ASN A 216 1.01 -8.37 10.85
CA ASN A 216 1.00 -9.63 10.12
C ASN A 216 1.13 -10.82 11.08
N VAL A 217 0.00 -11.43 11.45
CA VAL A 217 -0.01 -12.61 12.32
C VAL A 217 -0.16 -13.87 11.46
N LYS A 218 0.66 -14.90 11.72
CA LYS A 218 0.58 -16.19 11.00
C LYS A 218 -0.77 -16.89 11.24
N ASP A 219 -1.30 -16.79 12.47
CA ASP A 219 -2.62 -17.26 12.85
C ASP A 219 -3.56 -16.09 13.19
N CYS A 220 -4.55 -15.86 12.33
CA CYS A 220 -5.53 -14.77 12.45
C CYS A 220 -6.34 -14.75 13.75
N CYS A 221 -6.28 -15.83 14.55
CA CYS A 221 -7.04 -16.00 15.78
C CYS A 221 -6.21 -15.79 17.05
N VAL A 222 -4.90 -15.56 16.93
CA VAL A 222 -3.98 -15.42 18.08
C VAL A 222 -3.21 -14.11 17.94
N VAL A 223 -3.84 -13.01 18.33
CA VAL A 223 -3.12 -11.75 18.50
C VAL A 223 -2.25 -11.86 19.75
N PRO A 224 -0.97 -11.43 19.71
CA PRO A 224 -0.08 -11.48 20.87
C PRO A 224 -0.70 -10.75 22.07
N LYS A 225 -0.80 -11.45 23.21
CA LYS A 225 -1.52 -10.95 24.40
C LYS A 225 -0.96 -9.62 24.91
N ASP A 226 0.35 -9.40 24.78
CA ASP A 226 1.00 -8.19 25.27
C ASP A 226 0.59 -6.94 24.49
N LEU A 227 0.40 -7.09 23.16
CA LEU A 227 -0.12 -6.04 22.29
C LEU A 227 -1.60 -5.75 22.56
N ILE A 228 -2.40 -6.80 22.81
CA ILE A 228 -3.80 -6.65 23.19
C ILE A 228 -3.89 -5.90 24.52
N LEU A 229 -3.27 -6.40 25.60
CA LEU A 229 -3.42 -5.85 26.95
C LEU A 229 -3.04 -4.37 27.07
N HIS A 230 -2.10 -3.89 26.26
CA HIS A 230 -1.67 -2.49 26.29
C HIS A 230 -2.45 -1.61 25.31
N ASN A 231 -2.96 -2.17 24.20
CA ASN A 231 -3.50 -1.40 23.07
C ASN A 231 -4.72 -2.09 22.40
N GLU A 232 -5.64 -2.69 23.17
CA GLU A 232 -6.76 -3.54 22.70
C GLU A 232 -7.59 -2.96 21.53
N ARG A 233 -7.71 -1.64 21.43
CA ARG A 233 -8.51 -0.97 20.39
C ARG A 233 -7.72 -0.62 19.13
N LEU A 234 -6.40 -0.71 19.17
CA LEU A 234 -5.52 -0.33 18.06
C LEU A 234 -5.10 -1.54 17.23
N VAL A 235 -4.84 -2.69 17.86
CA VAL A 235 -4.22 -3.81 17.15
C VAL A 235 -5.24 -4.55 16.29
N MET A 236 -4.99 -4.64 14.98
CA MET A 236 -5.86 -5.35 14.03
C MET A 236 -5.05 -6.31 13.15
N PRO A 237 -5.36 -7.62 13.16
CA PRO A 237 -4.74 -8.57 12.24
C PRO A 237 -5.04 -8.22 10.78
N ARG A 238 -4.05 -8.40 9.89
CA ARG A 238 -4.24 -8.24 8.45
C ARG A 238 -5.46 -9.00 7.89
N SER A 239 -5.77 -10.17 8.44
CA SER A 239 -6.89 -11.03 8.03
C SER A 239 -8.29 -10.53 8.39
N GLU A 240 -8.42 -9.58 9.33
CA GLU A 240 -9.72 -9.10 9.81
C GLU A 240 -10.22 -7.82 9.11
N TRP A 241 -9.46 -7.36 8.11
CA TRP A 241 -9.80 -6.19 7.32
C TRP A 241 -11.16 -6.29 6.59
N GLY A 242 -11.90 -5.19 6.61
CA GLY A 242 -13.30 -5.10 6.12
C GLY A 242 -14.35 -5.37 7.21
N ARG A 243 -13.96 -5.77 8.42
CA ARG A 243 -14.84 -5.87 9.60
C ARG A 243 -14.52 -4.75 10.58
N TYR A 244 -15.00 -3.55 10.30
CA TYR A 244 -14.86 -2.44 11.25
C TYR A 244 -15.61 -2.72 12.56
N PRO A 245 -14.97 -2.56 13.74
CA PRO A 245 -15.63 -2.71 15.03
C PRO A 245 -16.64 -1.57 15.35
N GLY A 246 -16.73 -0.54 14.50
CA GLY A 246 -17.57 0.65 14.70
C GLY A 246 -19.01 0.57 14.20
N ARG A 247 -19.37 -0.40 13.35
CA ARG A 247 -20.78 -0.59 12.96
C ARG A 247 -21.38 -1.74 13.76
N HIS A 248 -22.01 -1.40 14.89
CA HIS A 248 -23.11 -2.22 15.40
C HIS A 248 -24.06 -2.45 14.23
N ARG A 249 -24.12 -3.70 13.73
CA ARG A 249 -25.26 -4.16 12.96
C ARG A 249 -26.45 -3.98 13.89
N ARG A 250 -27.25 -2.92 13.68
CA ARG A 250 -28.61 -2.93 14.21
C ARG A 250 -29.29 -4.09 13.49
N CYS A 251 -29.72 -5.07 14.28
CA CYS A 251 -30.59 -6.15 13.87
C CYS A 251 -31.84 -5.61 13.18
#